data_AF-A0A7X8JNG3-F1
#
_entry.id   AF-A0A7X8JNG3-F1
#
_cell.length_a   1.000
_cell.length_b   1.000
_cell.length_c   1.000
_cell.angle_alpha   90.00
_cell.angle_beta   90.00
_cell.angle_gamma   90.00
#
_symmetry.space_group_name_H-M   'P 1'
#
loop_
_entity.id
_entity.type
_entity.pdbx_description
1 polymer ?
#
loop_
_entity_poly.entity_id
_entity_poly.type
_entity_poly.pdbx_seq_one_letter_code
_entity_poly.pdbx_strand_id
1 'polypeptide(L)'
;MQAEIDILENDILEKYPEVLDILLRDHTTQQNIFWATDNYQELGNEFQFHSQIKTTSITGDNGHIIMPRVKKDKDLQQSRVREMAEVFTPSWICNAQNNLIDNAWFKIDNVFNTESTLPDGTQKWEVNRNKINFPEGKTWKHYIRDTRLEMACGEAPYITSRYDTTTGEFIPLENRIGLLDRKLRVINENVDDSGEWLEAAQTAYKNIYAFEWQGDSLLLAREAMLITFIENYSFKFGKEPLLKSIQYIAYIISWNVWQMDGLKGVIPMSCGAKKTETTTLFGDVEVKIEECEGCMKDNINKHNGIYCLIKDWGNKDPETGRKGRKIKFIDLLKK
;
A
#
# COMPACT_ATOMS: atom_id res chain seq x y z
N MET A 1 10.49 -13.49 -17.00
CA MET A 1 9.52 -12.39 -17.15
C MET A 1 10.25 -11.23 -17.77
N GLN A 2 9.67 -10.62 -18.80
CA GLN A 2 10.21 -9.41 -19.43
C GLN A 2 10.22 -8.28 -18.38
N ALA A 3 11.22 -7.40 -18.40
CA ALA A 3 11.38 -6.31 -17.43
C ALA A 3 10.35 -5.22 -17.68
N GLU A 4 9.09 -5.48 -17.33
CA GLU A 4 7.99 -4.54 -17.45
C GLU A 4 7.55 -4.04 -16.06
N ILE A 5 7.50 -2.71 -15.94
CA ILE A 5 7.17 -2.03 -14.69
C ILE A 5 5.67 -2.04 -14.40
N ASP A 6 4.87 -2.09 -15.46
CA ASP A 6 3.42 -2.08 -15.42
C ASP A 6 2.89 -3.49 -15.25
N ILE A 7 1.95 -3.66 -14.32
CA ILE A 7 1.35 -4.95 -14.00
C ILE A 7 -0.03 -4.90 -14.61
N LEU A 8 -0.25 -5.69 -15.66
CA LEU A 8 -1.54 -5.69 -16.35
C LEU A 8 -2.58 -6.43 -15.52
N GLU A 9 -3.71 -5.78 -15.25
CA GLU A 9 -4.81 -6.38 -14.50
C GLU A 9 -5.41 -7.58 -15.22
N ASN A 10 -5.39 -7.55 -16.56
CA ASN A 10 -5.78 -8.69 -17.41
C ASN A 10 -4.93 -9.93 -17.11
N ASP A 11 -3.62 -9.76 -16.89
CA ASP A 11 -2.71 -10.86 -16.54
C ASP A 11 -3.04 -11.42 -15.16
N ILE A 12 -3.33 -10.56 -14.17
CA ILE A 12 -3.73 -10.99 -12.84
C ILE A 12 -5.05 -11.76 -12.91
N LEU A 13 -6.04 -11.24 -13.65
CA LEU A 13 -7.35 -11.85 -13.80
C LEU A 13 -7.27 -13.24 -14.44
N GLU A 14 -6.47 -13.40 -15.50
CA GLU A 14 -6.30 -14.67 -16.20
C GLU A 14 -5.50 -15.69 -15.37
N LYS A 15 -4.38 -15.28 -14.78
CA LYS A 15 -3.46 -16.20 -14.09
C LYS A 15 -3.91 -16.54 -12.68
N TYR A 16 -4.54 -15.58 -11.98
CA TYR A 16 -4.83 -15.68 -10.56
C TYR A 16 -6.29 -15.33 -10.25
N PRO A 17 -7.22 -16.30 -10.44
CA PRO A 17 -8.64 -16.10 -10.18
C PRO A 17 -8.92 -15.54 -8.78
N GLU A 18 -9.90 -14.63 -8.69
CA GLU A 18 -10.35 -13.92 -7.47
C GLU A 18 -9.33 -12.94 -6.85
N VAL A 19 -8.06 -12.94 -7.29
CA VAL A 19 -7.03 -12.10 -6.67
C VAL A 19 -7.33 -10.62 -6.84
N LEU A 20 -7.76 -10.20 -8.03
CA LEU A 20 -8.09 -8.78 -8.28
C LEU A 20 -9.27 -8.30 -7.42
N ASP A 21 -10.31 -9.13 -7.25
CA ASP A 21 -11.43 -8.80 -6.35
C ASP A 21 -10.98 -8.69 -4.89
N ILE A 22 -10.04 -9.54 -4.45
CA ILE A 22 -9.44 -9.45 -3.11
C ILE A 22 -8.62 -8.17 -2.96
N LEU A 23 -7.84 -7.81 -3.97
CA LEU A 23 -7.02 -6.59 -3.98
C LEU A 23 -7.86 -5.32 -4.08
N LEU A 24 -9.07 -5.35 -4.63
CA LEU A 24 -9.97 -4.19 -4.69
C LEU A 24 -10.76 -3.99 -3.40
N ARG A 25 -10.80 -4.99 -2.51
CA ARG A 25 -11.60 -4.93 -1.28
C ARG A 25 -11.16 -3.79 -0.35
N ASP A 26 -12.14 -3.04 0.15
CA ASP A 26 -12.01 -2.18 1.32
C ASP A 26 -12.69 -2.85 2.53
N HIS A 27 -11.93 -3.06 3.61
CA HIS A 27 -12.43 -3.75 4.80
C HIS A 27 -13.19 -2.83 5.76
N THR A 28 -13.16 -1.52 5.55
CA THR A 28 -13.94 -0.57 6.35
C THR A 28 -15.40 -0.55 5.90
N THR A 29 -15.61 -0.35 4.60
CA THR A 29 -16.92 -0.21 3.96
C THR A 29 -17.53 -1.55 3.52
N GLN A 30 -16.72 -2.62 3.45
CA GLN A 30 -17.11 -3.92 2.91
C GLN A 30 -17.54 -3.84 1.43
N GLN A 31 -17.02 -2.86 0.71
CA GLN A 31 -17.18 -2.63 -0.73
C GLN A 31 -15.80 -2.59 -1.39
N ASN A 32 -15.71 -2.27 -2.68
CA ASN A 32 -14.41 -2.02 -3.31
C ASN A 32 -13.90 -0.62 -2.93
N ILE A 33 -12.59 -0.43 -3.01
CA ILE A 33 -11.98 0.91 -3.09
C ILE A 33 -12.57 1.66 -4.28
N PHE A 34 -12.55 3.00 -4.21
CA PHE A 34 -13.17 3.86 -5.23
C PHE A 34 -12.14 4.81 -5.82
N TRP A 35 -12.42 5.39 -6.98
CA TRP A 35 -11.44 6.18 -7.74
C TRP A 35 -10.84 7.33 -6.93
N ALA A 36 -11.67 8.10 -6.23
CA ALA A 36 -11.27 9.28 -5.46
C ALA A 36 -10.45 10.30 -6.28
N THR A 37 -10.72 10.35 -7.59
CA THR A 37 -10.06 11.19 -8.58
C THR A 37 -10.96 11.34 -9.80
N ASP A 38 -10.93 12.50 -10.46
CA ASP A 38 -11.75 12.78 -11.66
C ASP A 38 -11.05 12.45 -12.99
N ASN A 39 -9.86 11.84 -12.93
CA ASN A 39 -9.02 11.59 -14.10
C ASN A 39 -9.62 10.65 -15.14
N TYR A 40 -10.63 9.89 -14.74
CA TYR A 40 -11.26 8.87 -15.56
C TYR A 40 -12.71 9.22 -15.90
N GLN A 41 -13.21 10.37 -15.46
CA GLN A 41 -14.64 10.72 -15.58
C GLN A 41 -15.17 10.68 -17.02
N GLU A 42 -14.30 10.96 -18.00
CA GLU A 42 -14.64 10.93 -19.44
C GLU A 42 -14.94 9.51 -19.95
N LEU A 43 -14.48 8.47 -19.26
CA LEU A 43 -14.78 7.06 -19.57
C LEU A 43 -16.21 6.66 -19.15
N GLY A 44 -16.92 7.51 -18.41
CA GLY A 44 -18.35 7.36 -18.10
C GLY A 44 -18.67 7.22 -16.61
N ASN A 45 -19.92 6.83 -16.32
CA ASN A 45 -20.49 6.86 -14.96
C ASN A 45 -19.78 5.90 -13.97
N GLU A 46 -19.15 4.83 -14.46
CA GLU A 46 -18.41 3.87 -13.61
C GLU A 46 -17.03 4.40 -13.18
N PHE A 47 -16.62 5.56 -13.69
CA PHE A 47 -15.29 6.16 -13.50
C PHE A 47 -15.32 7.53 -12.80
N GLN A 48 -16.45 7.87 -12.20
CA GLN A 48 -16.62 9.11 -11.45
C GLN A 48 -15.86 9.05 -10.13
N PHE A 49 -15.60 10.22 -9.52
CA PHE A 49 -14.87 10.35 -8.25
C PHE A 49 -15.29 9.32 -7.19
N HIS A 50 -16.60 9.14 -6.97
CA HIS A 50 -17.16 8.29 -5.92
C HIS A 50 -17.48 6.86 -6.41
N SER A 51 -17.23 6.55 -7.67
CA SER A 51 -17.52 5.22 -8.23
C SER A 51 -16.49 4.20 -7.75
N GLN A 52 -16.98 3.02 -7.38
CA GLN A 52 -16.12 1.90 -6.99
C GLN A 52 -15.30 1.42 -8.19
N ILE A 53 -14.04 1.07 -7.95
CA ILE A 53 -13.22 0.40 -8.93
C ILE A 53 -13.69 -1.06 -8.99
N LYS A 54 -14.35 -1.43 -10.08
CA LYS A 54 -14.78 -2.81 -10.33
C LYS A 54 -13.74 -3.51 -11.20
N THR A 55 -13.57 -4.81 -11.03
CA THR A 55 -12.74 -5.65 -11.90
C THR A 55 -13.04 -5.41 -13.38
N THR A 56 -14.32 -5.32 -13.76
CA THR A 56 -14.73 -5.03 -15.15
C THR A 56 -14.37 -3.62 -15.64
N SER A 57 -14.15 -2.68 -14.72
CA SER A 57 -13.77 -1.30 -15.08
C SER A 57 -12.28 -1.19 -15.41
N ILE A 58 -11.45 -2.16 -15.03
CA ILE A 58 -9.99 -2.15 -15.16
C ILE A 58 -9.46 -3.38 -15.90
N THR A 59 -10.31 -4.13 -16.59
CA THR A 59 -9.93 -5.33 -17.37
C THR A 59 -10.63 -5.32 -18.73
N GLY A 60 -10.32 -6.29 -19.58
CA GLY A 60 -10.73 -6.30 -20.99
C GLY A 60 -10.12 -5.11 -21.72
N ASP A 61 -10.96 -4.37 -22.43
CA ASP A 61 -10.57 -3.17 -23.17
C ASP A 61 -10.00 -2.06 -22.25
N ASN A 62 -10.38 -2.08 -20.96
CA ASN A 62 -9.91 -1.11 -19.97
C ASN A 62 -8.66 -1.57 -19.21
N GLY A 63 -8.04 -2.70 -19.56
CA GLY A 63 -6.87 -3.27 -18.85
C GLY A 63 -5.55 -2.51 -18.98
N HIS A 64 -5.61 -1.22 -19.34
CA HIS A 64 -4.46 -0.34 -19.51
C HIS A 64 -4.68 1.05 -18.89
N ILE A 65 -5.82 1.27 -18.21
CA ILE A 65 -6.20 2.60 -17.71
C ILE A 65 -5.49 2.95 -16.39
N ILE A 66 -5.25 1.95 -15.55
CA ILE A 66 -4.40 2.06 -14.37
C ILE A 66 -3.03 1.58 -14.81
N MET A 67 -2.03 2.43 -14.62
CA MET A 67 -0.64 2.16 -14.97
C MET A 67 0.26 3.08 -14.16
N PRO A 68 1.54 2.70 -13.95
CA PRO A 68 2.53 3.54 -13.31
C PRO A 68 2.50 4.97 -13.85
N ARG A 69 2.48 5.95 -12.96
CA ARG A 69 2.33 7.36 -13.32
C ARG A 69 3.39 7.83 -14.29
N VAL A 70 4.62 7.33 -14.17
CA VAL A 70 5.72 7.63 -15.08
C VAL A 70 5.45 7.22 -16.54
N LYS A 71 4.52 6.29 -16.79
CA LYS A 71 4.04 5.92 -18.13
C LYS A 71 2.89 6.81 -18.65
N LYS A 72 2.25 7.61 -17.80
CA LYS A 72 1.14 8.49 -18.22
C LYS A 72 1.64 9.72 -18.98
N ASP A 73 0.73 10.37 -19.69
CA ASP A 73 1.01 11.58 -20.44
C ASP A 73 1.59 12.69 -19.53
N LYS A 74 2.58 13.42 -20.04
CA LYS A 74 3.31 14.46 -19.28
C LYS A 74 2.41 15.61 -18.83
N ASP A 75 1.38 15.96 -19.59
CA ASP A 75 0.46 17.04 -19.24
C ASP A 75 -0.44 16.61 -18.05
N LEU A 76 -0.83 15.34 -18.01
CA LEU A 76 -1.57 14.73 -16.90
C LEU A 76 -0.72 14.62 -15.62
N GLN A 77 0.58 14.35 -15.77
CA GLN A 77 1.52 14.35 -14.65
C GLN A 77 1.66 15.75 -14.04
N GLN A 78 1.78 16.79 -14.87
CA GLN A 78 1.97 18.17 -14.40
C GLN A 78 0.74 18.76 -13.69
N SER A 79 -0.47 18.49 -14.18
CA SER A 79 -1.70 18.97 -13.53
C SER A 79 -1.84 18.38 -12.12
N ARG A 80 -1.54 17.09 -11.96
CA ARG A 80 -1.65 16.37 -10.68
C ARG A 80 -0.64 16.82 -9.63
N VAL A 81 0.61 17.09 -10.01
CA VAL A 81 1.61 17.66 -9.07
C VAL A 81 1.08 18.95 -8.45
N ARG A 82 0.36 19.77 -9.24
CA ARG A 82 -0.19 21.05 -8.78
C ARG A 82 -1.49 20.90 -8.00
N GLU A 83 -2.42 20.08 -8.48
CA GLU A 83 -3.78 19.98 -7.94
C GLU A 83 -3.91 18.99 -6.77
N MET A 84 -3.14 17.91 -6.81
CA MET A 84 -3.23 16.80 -5.85
C MET A 84 -2.02 16.71 -4.91
N ALA A 85 -1.05 17.63 -5.05
CA ALA A 85 0.24 17.58 -4.35
C ALA A 85 0.95 16.23 -4.48
N GLU A 86 0.77 15.56 -5.62
CA GLU A 86 1.38 14.27 -5.93
C GLU A 86 2.89 14.47 -6.17
N VAL A 87 3.74 13.89 -5.32
CA VAL A 87 5.20 14.00 -5.41
C VAL A 87 5.80 12.61 -5.61
N PHE A 88 6.47 12.41 -6.75
CA PHE A 88 7.22 11.19 -7.00
C PHE A 88 8.54 11.23 -6.24
N THR A 89 8.78 10.18 -5.44
CA THR A 89 10.03 10.05 -4.70
C THR A 89 11.01 9.17 -5.48
N PRO A 90 12.15 9.69 -5.94
CA PRO A 90 13.19 8.89 -6.58
C PRO A 90 13.65 7.74 -5.68
N SER A 91 13.99 6.59 -6.28
CA SER A 91 14.39 5.40 -5.52
C SER A 91 15.63 5.63 -4.66
N TRP A 92 16.53 6.54 -5.05
CA TRP A 92 17.70 6.87 -4.24
C TRP A 92 17.33 7.60 -2.94
N ILE A 93 16.30 8.45 -2.94
CA ILE A 93 15.77 9.09 -1.72
C ILE A 93 15.11 8.02 -0.84
N CYS A 94 14.26 7.17 -1.42
CA CYS A 94 13.63 6.06 -0.69
C CYS A 94 14.69 5.17 -0.05
N ASN A 95 15.77 4.87 -0.78
CA ASN A 95 16.88 4.08 -0.29
C ASN A 95 17.58 4.73 0.90
N ALA A 96 17.92 6.02 0.80
CA ALA A 96 18.57 6.77 1.86
C ALA A 96 17.74 6.79 3.15
N GLN A 97 16.44 7.04 3.04
CA GLN A 97 15.55 7.05 4.22
C GLN A 97 15.36 5.65 4.81
N ASN A 98 15.20 4.62 3.97
CA ASN A 98 15.11 3.24 4.44
C ASN A 98 16.41 2.81 5.13
N ASN A 99 17.58 3.28 4.68
CA ASN A 99 18.86 3.07 5.35
C ASN A 99 18.87 3.70 6.75
N LEU A 100 18.34 4.92 6.94
CA LEU A 100 18.26 5.51 8.29
C LEU A 100 17.45 4.65 9.27
N ILE A 101 16.32 4.09 8.81
CA ILE A 101 15.47 3.19 9.61
C ILE A 101 16.24 1.92 9.97
N ASP A 102 16.94 1.33 9.01
CA ASP A 102 17.69 0.09 9.22
C ASP A 102 18.93 0.32 10.09
N ASN A 103 19.65 1.42 9.91
CA ASN A 103 20.79 1.78 10.76
C ASN A 103 20.35 1.92 12.22
N ALA A 104 19.19 2.53 12.47
CA ALA A 104 18.62 2.62 13.81
C ALA A 104 18.26 1.23 14.40
N TRP A 105 17.80 0.29 13.56
CA TRP A 105 17.43 -1.06 14.00
C TRP A 105 18.65 -1.97 14.22
N PHE A 106 19.61 -1.94 13.30
CA PHE A 106 20.82 -2.77 13.26
C PHE A 106 22.01 -2.18 14.03
N LYS A 107 21.96 -0.90 14.40
CA LYS A 107 23.04 -0.18 15.10
C LYS A 107 24.37 -0.08 14.32
N ILE A 108 24.32 -0.33 13.02
CA ILE A 108 25.42 -0.21 12.08
C ILE A 108 24.88 0.32 10.75
N ASP A 109 25.73 1.00 9.99
CA ASP A 109 25.37 1.55 8.69
C ASP A 109 25.51 0.52 7.55
N ASN A 110 24.88 0.81 6.41
CA ASN A 110 25.06 0.11 5.13
C ASN A 110 24.76 -1.40 5.16
N VAL A 111 23.79 -1.82 5.97
CA VAL A 111 23.41 -3.24 6.11
C VAL A 111 22.98 -3.84 4.77
N PHE A 112 22.14 -3.13 4.02
CA PHE A 112 21.57 -3.63 2.76
C PHE A 112 22.33 -3.15 1.53
N ASN A 113 22.80 -1.91 1.53
CA ASN A 113 23.53 -1.28 0.44
C ASN A 113 24.30 -0.05 0.94
N THR A 114 25.19 0.48 0.12
CA THR A 114 25.90 1.75 0.34
C THR A 114 25.50 2.75 -0.73
N GLU A 115 25.14 3.96 -0.32
CA GLU A 115 24.83 5.06 -1.24
C GLU A 115 26.11 5.67 -1.82
N SER A 116 26.06 6.10 -3.09
CA SER A 116 27.18 6.70 -3.80
C SER A 116 26.69 7.76 -4.79
N THR A 117 27.48 8.80 -4.99
CA THR A 117 27.21 9.86 -5.98
C THR A 117 28.27 9.78 -7.07
N LEU A 118 27.84 9.64 -8.32
CA LEU A 118 28.74 9.66 -9.48
C LEU A 118 29.24 11.09 -9.76
N PRO A 119 30.35 11.26 -10.52
CA PRO A 119 30.89 12.58 -10.84
C PRO A 119 29.92 13.52 -11.57
N ASP A 120 28.93 12.96 -12.27
CA ASP A 120 27.88 13.72 -12.97
C ASP A 120 26.70 14.12 -12.05
N GLY A 121 26.78 13.80 -10.76
CA GLY A 121 25.73 14.05 -9.76
C GLY A 121 24.66 12.95 -9.68
N THR A 122 24.74 11.91 -10.51
CA THR A 122 23.78 10.80 -10.46
C THR A 122 23.94 10.01 -9.17
N GLN A 123 22.83 9.80 -8.47
CA GLN A 123 22.79 9.01 -7.24
C GLN A 123 22.62 7.53 -7.56
N LYS A 124 23.42 6.68 -6.92
CA LYS A 124 23.38 5.21 -7.05
C LYS A 124 23.58 4.54 -5.70
N TRP A 125 23.25 3.26 -5.62
CA TRP A 125 23.61 2.44 -4.48
C TRP A 125 24.27 1.14 -4.92
N GLU A 126 25.20 0.65 -4.10
CA GLU A 126 25.84 -0.65 -4.28
C GLU A 126 25.28 -1.63 -3.25
N VAL A 127 24.68 -2.73 -3.72
CA VAL A 127 24.07 -3.74 -2.86
C VAL A 127 25.13 -4.50 -2.07
N ASN A 128 24.96 -4.58 -0.75
CA ASN A 128 25.75 -5.48 0.08
C ASN A 128 25.30 -6.93 -0.19
N ARG A 129 26.13 -7.72 -0.87
CA ARG A 129 25.83 -9.11 -1.23
C ARG A 129 26.13 -10.12 -0.13
N ASN A 130 26.75 -9.70 0.98
CA ASN A 130 27.02 -10.58 2.10
C ASN A 130 25.73 -10.91 2.86
N LYS A 131 25.71 -12.08 3.50
CA LYS A 131 24.61 -12.46 4.40
C LYS A 131 24.48 -11.44 5.54
N ILE A 132 23.25 -11.05 5.84
CA ILE A 132 22.96 -10.03 6.85
C ILE A 132 23.20 -10.59 8.25
N ASN A 133 24.02 -9.87 9.03
CA ASN A 133 24.25 -10.14 10.44
C ASN A 133 23.28 -9.33 11.30
N PHE A 134 22.87 -9.89 12.44
CA PHE A 134 21.91 -9.27 13.36
C PHE A 134 22.58 -8.84 14.66
N PRO A 135 22.13 -7.74 15.28
CA PRO A 135 22.68 -7.28 16.57
C PRO A 135 22.49 -8.30 17.67
N GLU A 136 23.29 -8.18 18.73
CA GLU A 136 23.15 -9.00 19.94
C GLU A 136 21.70 -8.94 20.48
N GLY A 137 21.15 -10.10 20.82
CA GLY A 137 19.77 -10.24 21.31
C GLY A 137 18.68 -10.12 20.24
N LYS A 138 19.02 -9.86 18.97
CA LYS A 138 18.07 -9.81 17.85
C LYS A 138 18.32 -10.95 16.85
N THR A 139 17.29 -11.27 16.07
CA THR A 139 17.36 -12.28 14.99
C THR A 139 16.59 -11.78 13.77
N TRP A 140 16.76 -12.45 12.63
CA TRP A 140 15.99 -12.17 11.42
C TRP A 140 14.46 -12.20 11.65
N LYS A 141 13.98 -13.08 12.54
CA LYS A 141 12.56 -13.15 12.93
C LYS A 141 12.08 -11.88 13.64
N HIS A 142 12.95 -11.19 14.36
CA HIS A 142 12.63 -9.88 14.96
C HIS A 142 12.56 -8.80 13.88
N TYR A 143 13.45 -8.84 12.88
CA TYR A 143 13.46 -7.85 11.79
C TYR A 143 12.21 -7.91 10.93
N ILE A 144 11.76 -9.11 10.55
CA ILE A 144 10.53 -9.23 9.74
C ILE A 144 9.27 -8.80 10.50
N ARG A 145 9.28 -8.88 11.85
CA ARG A 145 8.20 -8.44 12.74
C ARG A 145 8.26 -6.96 13.11
N ASP A 146 9.27 -6.23 12.67
CA ASP A 146 9.37 -4.79 12.86
C ASP A 146 8.27 -4.09 12.05
N THR A 147 7.27 -3.51 12.72
CA THR A 147 6.12 -2.91 12.05
C THR A 147 6.48 -1.57 11.43
N ARG A 148 6.18 -1.39 10.13
CA ARG A 148 6.42 -0.14 9.40
C ARG A 148 5.16 0.31 8.67
N LEU A 149 4.99 1.63 8.54
CA LEU A 149 3.87 2.28 7.88
C LEU A 149 4.41 3.31 6.88
N GLU A 150 3.99 3.22 5.62
CA GLU A 150 4.16 4.28 4.62
C GLU A 150 2.87 5.12 4.54
N MET A 151 2.96 6.40 4.87
CA MET A 151 1.81 7.32 4.90
C MET A 151 1.66 8.00 3.54
N ALA A 152 0.43 8.11 3.02
CA ALA A 152 0.15 8.67 1.69
C ALA A 152 1.08 8.05 0.62
N CYS A 153 1.00 6.73 0.50
CA CYS A 153 2.03 5.93 -0.16
C CYS A 153 2.09 6.12 -1.67
N GLY A 154 1.07 6.68 -2.33
CA GLY A 154 0.96 6.62 -3.78
C GLY A 154 1.10 5.18 -4.27
N GLU A 155 2.12 4.92 -5.09
CA GLU A 155 2.48 3.59 -5.62
C GLU A 155 3.35 2.74 -4.65
N ALA A 156 3.53 3.21 -3.41
CA ALA A 156 4.31 2.61 -2.33
C ALA A 156 5.82 2.38 -2.62
N PRO A 157 6.56 3.39 -3.11
CA PRO A 157 7.98 3.26 -3.46
C PRO A 157 8.88 2.99 -2.25
N TYR A 158 8.47 3.34 -1.02
CA TYR A 158 9.26 2.98 0.16
C TYR A 158 9.05 1.52 0.55
N ILE A 159 7.87 0.93 0.30
CA ILE A 159 7.57 -0.47 0.62
C ILE A 159 8.11 -1.44 -0.43
N THR A 160 7.84 -1.19 -1.72
CA THR A 160 8.29 -2.03 -2.85
C THR A 160 8.86 -1.17 -3.95
N SER A 161 10.06 -1.53 -4.40
CA SER A 161 10.83 -0.75 -5.36
C SER A 161 11.04 -1.51 -6.66
N ARG A 162 9.94 -1.87 -7.35
CA ARG A 162 10.00 -2.59 -8.64
C ARG A 162 10.61 -1.72 -9.75
N TYR A 163 10.46 -0.41 -9.64
CA TYR A 163 11.00 0.59 -10.55
C TYR A 163 11.23 1.91 -9.83
N ASP A 164 12.01 2.80 -10.45
CA ASP A 164 12.12 4.18 -10.00
C ASP A 164 10.91 4.99 -10.49
N THR A 165 10.16 5.58 -9.55
CA THR A 165 8.90 6.29 -9.86
C THR A 165 9.10 7.57 -10.66
N THR A 166 10.32 8.08 -10.79
CA THR A 166 10.63 9.30 -11.55
C THR A 166 11.15 9.03 -12.95
N THR A 167 11.83 7.90 -13.15
CA THR A 167 12.44 7.55 -14.44
C THR A 167 11.74 6.38 -15.15
N GLY A 168 11.02 5.54 -14.40
CA GLY A 168 10.43 4.30 -14.90
C GLY A 168 11.47 3.20 -15.13
N GLU A 169 12.71 3.38 -14.66
CA GLU A 169 13.74 2.35 -14.76
C GLU A 169 13.37 1.16 -13.87
N PHE A 170 13.27 -0.03 -14.46
CA PHE A 170 13.01 -1.27 -13.74
C PHE A 170 14.19 -1.62 -12.82
N ILE A 171 13.89 -2.00 -11.58
CA ILE A 171 14.91 -2.38 -10.58
C ILE A 171 14.87 -3.90 -10.40
N PRO A 172 15.96 -4.61 -10.78
CA PRO A 172 16.11 -6.05 -10.55
C PRO A 172 15.91 -6.42 -9.08
N LEU A 173 15.37 -7.60 -8.83
CA LEU A 173 14.98 -8.07 -7.50
C LEU A 173 16.08 -7.90 -6.45
N GLU A 174 17.31 -8.30 -6.78
CA GLU A 174 18.47 -8.20 -5.90
C GLU A 174 18.91 -6.76 -5.59
N ASN A 175 18.49 -5.79 -6.41
CA ASN A 175 18.84 -4.37 -6.27
C ASN A 175 17.75 -3.55 -5.57
N ARG A 176 16.61 -4.15 -5.25
CA ARG A 176 15.48 -3.46 -4.65
C ARG A 176 15.77 -3.00 -3.22
N ILE A 177 15.22 -1.85 -2.88
CA ILE A 177 15.50 -1.08 -1.65
C ILE A 177 14.30 -0.95 -0.71
N GLY A 178 13.11 -1.43 -1.12
CA GLY A 178 11.88 -1.26 -0.39
C GLY A 178 11.90 -1.96 0.99
N LEU A 179 11.12 -1.46 1.94
CA LEU A 179 11.02 -2.02 3.29
C LEU A 179 10.59 -3.49 3.27
N LEU A 180 9.69 -3.86 2.36
CA LEU A 180 9.26 -5.23 2.15
C LEU A 180 10.30 -6.04 1.36
N ASP A 181 10.93 -5.44 0.34
CA ASP A 181 12.03 -6.05 -0.42
C ASP A 181 13.16 -6.50 0.53
N ARG A 182 13.56 -5.62 1.46
CA ARG A 182 14.57 -5.90 2.49
C ARG A 182 14.16 -7.02 3.44
N LYS A 183 12.89 -7.07 3.87
CA LYS A 183 12.36 -8.17 4.69
C LYS A 183 12.38 -9.50 3.94
N LEU A 184 11.97 -9.50 2.66
CA LEU A 184 11.98 -10.70 1.82
C LEU A 184 13.39 -11.18 1.52
N ARG A 185 14.35 -10.28 1.29
CA ARG A 185 15.78 -10.61 1.23
C ARG A 185 16.24 -11.33 2.50
N VAL A 186 15.94 -10.77 3.68
CA VAL A 186 16.28 -11.39 4.96
C VAL A 186 15.68 -12.79 5.09
N ILE A 187 14.45 -13.01 4.60
CA ILE A 187 13.83 -14.35 4.60
C ILE A 187 14.57 -15.29 3.63
N ASN A 188 14.85 -14.84 2.40
CA ASN A 188 15.57 -15.63 1.39
C ASN A 188 16.95 -16.13 1.86
N GLU A 189 17.64 -15.34 2.68
CA GLU A 189 18.96 -15.68 3.25
C GLU A 189 18.90 -16.67 4.44
N ASN A 190 17.73 -16.87 5.05
CA ASN A 190 17.58 -17.58 6.32
C ASN A 190 16.61 -18.76 6.29
N VAL A 191 15.83 -18.93 5.21
CA VAL A 191 14.82 -19.98 5.10
C VAL A 191 14.90 -20.66 3.73
N ASP A 192 15.12 -21.98 3.74
CA ASP A 192 15.24 -22.80 2.54
C ASP A 192 14.03 -23.72 2.32
N ASP A 193 13.20 -23.94 3.34
CA ASP A 193 11.93 -24.67 3.17
C ASP A 193 10.83 -23.73 2.66
N SER A 194 10.07 -24.18 1.65
CA SER A 194 9.03 -23.38 1.03
C SER A 194 7.84 -23.08 1.96
N GLY A 195 7.49 -23.99 2.86
CA GLY A 195 6.41 -23.79 3.82
C GLY A 195 6.80 -22.78 4.89
N GLU A 196 7.97 -22.95 5.50
CA GLU A 196 8.53 -22.00 6.46
C GLU A 196 8.74 -20.61 5.83
N TRP A 197 9.15 -20.55 4.56
CA TRP A 197 9.32 -19.30 3.83
C TRP A 197 7.98 -18.58 3.66
N LEU A 198 6.91 -19.31 3.31
CA LEU A 198 5.56 -18.74 3.20
C LEU A 198 5.06 -18.19 4.53
N GLU A 199 5.29 -18.88 5.64
CA GLU A 199 4.94 -18.38 6.98
C GLU A 199 5.73 -17.11 7.36
N ALA A 200 7.01 -17.08 7.04
CA ALA A 200 7.88 -15.93 7.26
C ALA A 200 7.46 -14.73 6.40
N ALA A 201 7.15 -14.96 5.11
CA ALA A 201 6.65 -13.94 4.20
C ALA A 201 5.32 -13.38 4.70
N GLN A 202 4.35 -14.23 5.05
CA GLN A 202 3.09 -13.77 5.65
C GLN A 202 3.32 -12.92 6.91
N THR A 203 4.32 -13.27 7.72
CA THR A 203 4.70 -12.46 8.89
C THR A 203 5.24 -11.09 8.48
N ALA A 204 6.11 -11.01 7.46
CA ALA A 204 6.60 -9.73 6.94
C ALA A 204 5.46 -8.86 6.40
N TYR A 205 4.56 -9.42 5.58
CA TYR A 205 3.41 -8.72 5.01
C TYR A 205 2.47 -8.20 6.10
N LYS A 206 2.21 -8.98 7.15
CA LYS A 206 1.38 -8.57 8.29
C LYS A 206 1.97 -7.39 9.09
N ASN A 207 3.27 -7.10 8.95
CA ASN A 207 3.98 -6.02 9.66
C ASN A 207 4.41 -4.88 8.72
N ILE A 208 3.87 -4.82 7.50
CA ILE A 208 4.01 -3.67 6.60
C ILE A 208 2.62 -3.12 6.34
N TYR A 209 2.45 -1.82 6.53
CA TYR A 209 1.21 -1.09 6.35
C TYR A 209 1.41 0.11 5.43
N ALA A 210 0.34 0.53 4.77
CA ALA A 210 0.31 1.75 3.98
C ALA A 210 -1.12 2.31 3.88
N PHE A 211 -1.25 3.58 3.56
CA PHE A 211 -2.53 4.13 3.14
C PHE A 211 -2.36 5.16 2.04
N GLU A 212 -3.41 5.31 1.23
CA GLU A 212 -3.47 6.27 0.14
C GLU A 212 -4.89 6.83 -0.01
N TRP A 213 -5.01 8.05 -0.52
CA TRP A 213 -6.30 8.66 -0.86
C TRP A 213 -6.85 8.12 -2.18
N GLN A 214 -6.04 8.11 -3.24
CA GLN A 214 -6.47 7.78 -4.59
C GLN A 214 -6.54 6.27 -4.83
N GLY A 215 -7.68 5.78 -5.31
CA GLY A 215 -7.89 4.33 -5.46
C GLY A 215 -7.03 3.69 -6.54
N ASP A 216 -6.70 4.41 -7.61
CA ASP A 216 -5.83 3.93 -8.68
C ASP A 216 -4.37 3.79 -8.22
N SER A 217 -3.82 4.80 -7.53
CA SER A 217 -2.48 4.71 -6.91
C SER A 217 -2.42 3.60 -5.86
N LEU A 218 -3.46 3.47 -5.04
CA LEU A 218 -3.56 2.43 -4.03
C LEU A 218 -3.56 1.03 -4.65
N LEU A 219 -4.24 0.83 -5.78
CA LEU A 219 -4.23 -0.45 -6.49
C LEU A 219 -2.83 -0.79 -7.01
N LEU A 220 -2.13 0.16 -7.62
CA LEU A 220 -0.74 -0.03 -8.08
C LEU A 220 0.18 -0.46 -6.94
N ALA A 221 0.06 0.15 -5.76
CA ALA A 221 0.81 -0.25 -4.57
C ALA A 221 0.48 -1.71 -4.15
N ARG A 222 -0.80 -2.07 -4.14
CA ARG A 222 -1.27 -3.41 -3.77
C ARG A 222 -0.77 -4.48 -4.75
N GLU A 223 -0.76 -4.19 -6.04
CA GLU A 223 -0.25 -5.08 -7.10
C GLU A 223 1.28 -5.21 -7.05
N ALA A 224 1.99 -4.10 -6.87
CA ALA A 224 3.45 -4.10 -6.73
C ALA A 224 3.91 -4.97 -5.56
N MET A 225 3.19 -4.92 -4.43
CA MET A 225 3.40 -5.81 -3.30
C MET A 225 3.12 -7.27 -3.68
N LEU A 226 1.99 -7.59 -4.30
CA LEU A 226 1.65 -8.96 -4.69
C LEU A 226 2.71 -9.57 -5.64
N ILE A 227 3.07 -8.84 -6.70
CA ILE A 227 4.05 -9.31 -7.67
C ILE A 227 5.43 -9.46 -7.03
N THR A 228 5.81 -8.59 -6.09
CA THR A 228 7.04 -8.73 -5.32
C THR A 228 7.09 -10.03 -4.51
N PHE A 229 5.96 -10.49 -3.95
CA PHE A 229 5.88 -11.82 -3.32
C PHE A 229 6.12 -12.95 -4.32
N ILE A 230 5.44 -12.92 -5.47
CA ILE A 230 5.55 -13.95 -6.51
C ILE A 230 6.97 -14.01 -7.07
N GLU A 231 7.57 -12.85 -7.38
CA GLU A 231 8.95 -12.74 -7.88
C GLU A 231 9.97 -13.29 -6.87
N ASN A 232 9.85 -12.95 -5.58
CA ASN A 232 10.75 -13.48 -4.55
C ASN A 232 10.63 -15.00 -4.37
N TYR A 233 9.41 -15.53 -4.33
CA TYR A 233 9.19 -16.96 -4.18
C TYR A 233 9.73 -17.72 -5.41
N SER A 234 9.48 -17.19 -6.61
CA SER A 234 9.95 -17.77 -7.87
C SER A 234 11.48 -17.71 -7.98
N PHE A 235 12.09 -16.60 -7.55
CA PHE A 235 13.54 -16.46 -7.48
C PHE A 235 14.18 -17.50 -6.53
N LYS A 236 13.57 -17.72 -5.34
CA LYS A 236 14.11 -18.64 -4.33
C LYS A 236 13.90 -20.12 -4.69
N PHE A 237 12.75 -20.47 -5.26
CA PHE A 237 12.33 -21.88 -5.43
C PHE A 237 12.20 -22.34 -6.87
N GLY A 238 12.42 -21.47 -7.86
CA GLY A 238 12.34 -21.80 -9.29
C GLY A 238 10.94 -22.13 -9.79
N LYS A 239 9.89 -21.81 -9.02
CA LYS A 239 8.48 -22.05 -9.35
C LYS A 239 7.58 -21.01 -8.67
N GLU A 240 6.38 -20.81 -9.19
CA GLU A 240 5.41 -19.90 -8.57
C GLU A 240 4.80 -20.46 -7.28
N PRO A 241 4.30 -19.59 -6.38
CA PRO A 241 3.50 -20.02 -5.23
C PRO A 241 2.19 -20.68 -5.67
N LEU A 242 1.59 -21.48 -4.79
CA LEU A 242 0.23 -21.98 -5.01
C LEU A 242 -0.77 -20.82 -5.02
N LEU A 243 -1.81 -20.91 -5.86
CA LEU A 243 -2.88 -19.89 -5.95
C LEU A 243 -3.44 -19.51 -4.58
N LYS A 244 -3.68 -20.49 -3.70
CA LYS A 244 -4.18 -20.24 -2.34
C LYS A 244 -3.23 -19.37 -1.51
N SER A 245 -1.91 -19.50 -1.71
CA SER A 245 -0.91 -18.66 -1.06
C SER A 245 -0.94 -17.24 -1.62
N ILE A 246 -1.09 -17.09 -2.94
CA ILE A 246 -1.23 -15.79 -3.62
C ILE A 246 -2.48 -15.06 -3.11
N GLN A 247 -3.63 -15.74 -3.10
CA GLN A 247 -4.90 -15.21 -2.58
C GLN A 247 -4.79 -14.80 -1.09
N TYR A 248 -4.08 -15.57 -0.26
CA TYR A 248 -3.90 -15.22 1.14
C TYR A 248 -2.98 -14.01 1.34
N ILE A 249 -1.94 -13.86 0.51
CA ILE A 249 -1.10 -12.64 0.51
C ILE A 249 -1.92 -11.44 0.04
N ALA A 250 -2.70 -11.56 -1.03
CA ALA A 250 -3.63 -10.53 -1.49
C ALA A 250 -4.60 -10.10 -0.37
N TYR A 251 -5.10 -11.06 0.42
CA TYR A 251 -5.95 -10.77 1.58
C TYR A 251 -5.22 -10.00 2.68
N ILE A 252 -3.95 -10.30 2.95
CA ILE A 252 -3.15 -9.51 3.90
C ILE A 252 -2.93 -8.10 3.36
N ILE A 253 -2.57 -7.98 2.08
CA ILE A 253 -2.35 -6.70 1.40
C ILE A 253 -3.60 -5.82 1.48
N SER A 254 -4.80 -6.35 1.17
CA SER A 254 -6.02 -5.54 1.19
C SER A 254 -6.42 -5.05 2.60
N TRP A 255 -5.98 -5.73 3.66
CA TRP A 255 -6.11 -5.24 5.04
C TRP A 255 -5.07 -4.20 5.42
N ASN A 256 -3.85 -4.32 4.89
CA ASN A 256 -2.69 -3.58 5.36
C ASN A 256 -2.39 -2.33 4.54
N VAL A 257 -2.86 -2.27 3.30
CA VAL A 257 -2.74 -1.11 2.41
C VAL A 257 -4.17 -0.63 2.13
N TRP A 258 -4.65 0.44 2.76
CA TRP A 258 -6.08 0.82 2.71
C TRP A 258 -6.31 2.25 2.22
N GLN A 259 -7.53 2.54 1.77
CA GLN A 259 -7.91 3.87 1.30
C GLN A 259 -8.31 4.77 2.47
N MET A 260 -7.69 5.95 2.60
CA MET A 260 -7.94 6.83 3.76
C MET A 260 -7.58 8.28 3.49
N ASP A 261 -8.40 9.18 4.05
CA ASP A 261 -7.99 10.57 4.30
C ASP A 261 -6.97 10.60 5.44
N GLY A 262 -5.69 10.77 5.10
CA GLY A 262 -4.59 10.73 6.06
C GLY A 262 -4.64 11.80 7.15
N LEU A 263 -5.32 12.93 6.92
CA LEU A 263 -5.47 14.00 7.91
C LEU A 263 -6.62 13.70 8.88
N LYS A 264 -7.65 13.00 8.41
CA LYS A 264 -8.90 12.79 9.16
C LYS A 264 -9.08 11.38 9.72
N GLY A 265 -8.30 10.40 9.24
CA GLY A 265 -8.40 9.00 9.66
C GLY A 265 -9.69 8.30 9.22
N VAL A 266 -10.42 8.87 8.27
CA VAL A 266 -11.70 8.36 7.75
C VAL A 266 -11.61 8.01 6.27
N ILE A 267 -12.58 7.26 5.77
CA ILE A 267 -12.74 7.02 4.32
C ILE A 267 -12.83 8.38 3.60
N PRO A 268 -12.13 8.60 2.48
CA PRO A 268 -12.13 9.89 1.82
C PRO A 268 -13.56 10.37 1.53
N MET A 269 -13.80 11.67 1.73
CA MET A 269 -15.12 12.30 1.57
C MET A 269 -16.26 11.74 2.43
N SER A 270 -16.00 10.90 3.44
CA SER A 270 -17.05 10.36 4.31
C SER A 270 -17.48 11.29 5.45
N CYS A 271 -16.70 12.32 5.77
CA CYS A 271 -17.05 13.33 6.77
C CYS A 271 -17.54 14.63 6.11
N GLY A 272 -18.50 15.31 6.74
CA GLY A 272 -19.06 16.55 6.20
C GLY A 272 -20.28 17.04 6.98
N ALA A 273 -20.93 18.09 6.47
CA ALA A 273 -22.18 18.60 7.03
C ALA A 273 -23.32 17.57 6.87
N LYS A 274 -23.96 17.19 7.97
CA LYS A 274 -25.12 16.28 7.96
C LYS A 274 -26.40 17.09 8.06
N LYS A 275 -27.34 16.82 7.15
CA LYS A 275 -28.69 17.39 7.20
C LYS A 275 -29.60 16.40 7.89
N THR A 276 -30.23 16.85 8.97
CA THR A 276 -31.26 16.09 9.68
C THR A 276 -32.58 16.82 9.50
N GLU A 277 -33.52 16.17 8.82
CA GLU A 277 -34.88 16.67 8.67
C GLU A 277 -35.74 16.13 9.81
N THR A 278 -36.35 17.02 10.57
CA THR A 278 -37.26 16.64 11.64
C THR A 278 -38.63 17.23 11.33
N THR A 279 -39.65 16.38 11.23
CA THR A 279 -41.03 16.85 11.11
C THR A 279 -41.51 17.28 12.48
N THR A 280 -41.87 18.55 12.61
CA THR A 280 -42.42 19.11 13.84
C THR A 280 -43.83 18.57 14.11
N LEU A 281 -44.32 18.75 15.33
CA LEU A 281 -45.67 18.33 15.75
C LEU A 281 -46.80 18.93 14.88
N PHE A 282 -46.52 20.02 14.15
CA PHE A 282 -47.47 20.74 13.30
C PHE A 282 -47.32 20.42 11.80
N GLY A 283 -46.43 19.49 11.44
CA GLY A 283 -46.21 19.07 10.06
C GLY A 283 -45.17 19.89 9.28
N ASP A 284 -44.58 20.93 9.89
CA ASP A 284 -43.47 21.68 9.29
C ASP A 284 -42.19 20.85 9.31
N VAL A 285 -41.39 20.91 8.25
CA VAL A 285 -40.08 20.25 8.16
C VAL A 285 -38.99 21.22 8.62
N GLU A 286 -38.34 20.90 9.74
CA GLU A 286 -37.18 21.63 10.23
C GLU A 286 -35.90 20.93 9.74
N VAL A 287 -35.05 21.67 9.02
CA VAL A 287 -33.76 21.17 8.51
C VAL A 287 -32.65 21.65 9.42
N LYS A 288 -32.05 20.75 10.20
CA LYS A 288 -30.85 21.04 10.99
C LYS A 288 -29.61 20.62 10.23
N ILE A 289 -28.66 21.55 10.07
CA ILE A 289 -27.34 21.26 9.49
C ILE A 289 -26.34 21.13 10.64
N GLU A 290 -25.77 19.95 10.80
CA GLU A 290 -24.71 19.67 11.77
C GLU A 290 -23.36 19.57 11.05
N GLU A 291 -22.52 20.58 11.27
CA GLU A 291 -21.14 20.59 10.75
C GLU A 291 -20.26 19.56 11.47
N CYS A 292 -19.24 19.07 10.77
CA CYS A 292 -18.30 18.12 11.33
C CYS A 292 -17.35 18.81 12.33
N GLU A 293 -17.48 18.52 13.64
CA GLU A 293 -16.62 19.09 14.68
C GLU A 293 -15.13 18.84 14.39
N GLY A 294 -14.78 17.62 13.97
CA GLY A 294 -13.41 17.26 13.61
C GLY A 294 -12.82 18.14 12.50
N CYS A 295 -13.61 18.44 11.47
CA CYS A 295 -13.16 19.34 10.40
C CYS A 295 -13.00 20.79 10.88
N MET A 296 -13.90 21.26 11.73
CA MET A 296 -13.87 22.64 12.24
C MET A 296 -12.73 22.90 13.23
N LYS A 297 -12.35 21.88 14.00
CA LYS A 297 -11.37 22.00 15.10
C LYS A 297 -10.04 21.30 14.82
N ASP A 298 -9.86 20.78 13.61
CA ASP A 298 -8.71 19.95 13.22
C ASP A 298 -8.44 18.84 14.24
N ASN A 299 -9.50 18.11 14.61
CA ASN A 299 -9.44 17.06 15.62
C ASN A 299 -9.79 15.71 15.02
N ILE A 300 -8.75 14.92 14.77
CA ILE A 300 -8.85 13.60 14.14
C ILE A 300 -9.78 12.62 14.89
N ASN A 301 -10.01 12.82 16.18
CA ASN A 301 -10.89 11.96 16.99
C ASN A 301 -12.37 12.37 16.95
N LYS A 302 -12.69 13.48 16.30
CA LYS A 302 -14.05 14.08 16.31
C LYS A 302 -14.67 14.22 14.91
N HIS A 303 -14.10 13.58 13.90
CA HIS A 303 -14.78 13.46 12.61
C HIS A 303 -16.05 12.63 12.73
N ASN A 304 -17.08 13.05 11.98
CA ASN A 304 -18.38 12.38 11.89
C ASN A 304 -18.47 11.40 10.70
N GLY A 305 -17.36 11.18 9.99
CA GLY A 305 -17.23 10.24 8.89
C GLY A 305 -16.96 8.80 9.34
N ILE A 306 -16.64 7.93 8.38
CA ILE A 306 -16.42 6.51 8.64
C ILE A 306 -14.92 6.29 8.90
N TYR A 307 -14.55 6.08 10.16
CA TYR A 307 -13.16 5.81 10.53
C TYR A 307 -12.64 4.51 9.91
N CYS A 308 -11.45 4.57 9.31
CA CYS A 308 -10.85 3.41 8.65
C CYS A 308 -10.48 2.33 9.66
N LEU A 309 -10.81 1.09 9.31
CA LEU A 309 -10.47 -0.10 10.06
C LEU A 309 -9.16 -0.69 9.55
N ILE A 310 -8.32 -1.12 10.48
CA ILE A 310 -7.12 -1.88 10.20
C ILE A 310 -7.13 -3.18 11.00
N LYS A 311 -6.25 -4.10 10.62
CA LYS A 311 -6.09 -5.38 11.31
C LYS A 311 -4.84 -5.41 12.16
N ASP A 312 -5.04 -5.61 13.45
CA ASP A 312 -3.98 -5.94 14.40
C ASP A 312 -3.80 -7.46 14.42
N TRP A 313 -2.84 -7.93 13.62
CA TRP A 313 -2.57 -9.36 13.42
C TRP A 313 -2.03 -10.07 14.66
N GLY A 314 -1.39 -9.36 15.58
CA GLY A 314 -0.75 -9.93 16.76
C GLY A 314 -1.75 -10.25 17.86
N ASN A 315 -2.73 -9.36 18.05
CA ASN A 315 -3.70 -9.45 19.13
C ASN A 315 -4.93 -10.28 18.77
N LYS A 316 -5.51 -10.89 19.81
CA LYS A 316 -6.78 -11.61 19.69
C LYS A 316 -7.93 -10.61 19.70
N ASP A 317 -8.88 -10.86 18.82
CA ASP A 317 -10.17 -10.20 18.81
C ASP A 317 -10.97 -10.64 20.04
N PRO A 318 -11.45 -9.71 20.89
CA PRO A 318 -12.18 -10.06 22.10
C PRO A 318 -13.50 -10.79 21.86
N GLU A 319 -14.16 -10.54 20.72
CA GLU A 319 -15.46 -11.14 20.40
C GLU A 319 -15.31 -12.55 19.83
N THR A 320 -14.36 -12.74 18.93
CA THR A 320 -14.18 -14.04 18.23
C THR A 320 -13.11 -14.93 18.86
N GLY A 321 -12.23 -14.40 19.71
CA GLY A 321 -11.08 -15.09 20.30
C GLY A 321 -9.97 -15.43 19.30
N ARG A 322 -10.11 -15.06 18.02
CA ARG A 322 -9.14 -15.34 16.94
C ARG A 322 -8.12 -14.20 16.81
N LYS A 323 -6.90 -14.51 16.38
CA LYS A 323 -5.89 -13.48 16.07
C LYS A 323 -6.33 -12.62 14.88
N GLY A 324 -5.96 -11.34 14.89
CA GLY A 324 -6.37 -10.40 13.85
C GLY A 324 -7.54 -9.54 14.29
N ARG A 325 -7.39 -8.85 15.43
CA ARG A 325 -8.39 -7.91 15.95
C ARG A 325 -8.60 -6.75 14.99
N LYS A 326 -9.86 -6.38 14.73
CA LYS A 326 -10.19 -5.17 13.98
C LYS A 326 -10.19 -3.97 14.91
N ILE A 327 -9.50 -2.91 14.54
CA ILE A 327 -9.44 -1.65 15.30
C ILE A 327 -9.56 -0.46 14.35
N LYS A 328 -9.94 0.71 14.84
CA LYS A 328 -9.86 1.94 14.04
C LYS A 328 -8.41 2.40 13.99
N PHE A 329 -7.95 2.89 12.85
CA PHE A 329 -6.60 3.44 12.72
C PHE A 329 -6.32 4.53 13.77
N ILE A 330 -7.30 5.42 13.98
CA ILE A 330 -7.18 6.52 14.94
C ILE A 330 -6.99 6.05 16.40
N ASP A 331 -7.42 4.84 16.75
CA ASP A 331 -7.25 4.31 18.12
C ASP A 331 -5.77 3.99 18.43
N LEU A 332 -4.90 3.93 17.40
CA LEU A 332 -3.45 3.80 17.56
C LEU A 332 -2.74 5.11 17.86
N LEU A 333 -3.36 6.25 17.52
CA LEU A 333 -2.77 7.55 17.76
C LEU A 333 -2.88 7.87 19.25
N LYS A 334 -1.77 8.28 19.87
CA LYS A 334 -1.79 8.71 21.27
C LYS A 334 -2.75 9.89 21.41
N LYS A 335 -3.56 9.86 22.47
CA LYS A 335 -4.47 10.95 22.83
C LYS A 335 -3.72 12.19 23.30
#